data_AF-K2A2P4-F1
#
_entry.id   AF-K2A2P4-F1
#
_cell.length_a   1.000
_cell.length_b   1.000
_cell.length_c   1.000
_cell.angle_alpha   90.00
_cell.angle_beta   90.00
_cell.angle_gamma   90.00
#
_symmetry.space_group_name_H-M   'P 1'
#
loop_
_entity.id
_entity.type
_entity.pdbx_description
1 polymer ?
#
loop_
_entity_poly.entity_id
_entity_poly.type
_entity_poly.pdbx_seq_one_letter_code
_entity_poly.pdbx_strand_id
1 'polypeptide(L)'
;MSLVPRNELSEDTKNASEKLSLFMKQPGISEVLEWTFMYDKQSILDKTPYNTTFFDVIGGISYQEWKEQKITSEQLILGVNSKFTVWIHELEEIKNTLSTKETTSEKTILEYEGINFIIVWIQAARSATIIELEKSSKTPILTPHERQRFCWEVESGQEKLYGSKISENMEESIMSLDLLCREFSENGENLTWEQQKRFLDIYDNLKKKVEECWTGTNLETPDIHNFHKKPIPQHNFTKEVLEKIKNIKIPREIYMRLWQGYIDAMGLHQKVVSNPNASSIYDGPITLEVPDSSWYDNISLKRVLELMVHEIWAHYANQAISKQNDFSIRWAKNIEKEEGLAIVLEYLLEGKKLIDIKWPGYAFPYILAGEYLSKDERQDLVDLRLKMDGDKGDEGHRRDLRVMRGYPLDGPWSQRKDASYGRGVNKIVDLVTNGKCSLTDFYKGKFSIDDIASWRLDALISKEKIVFPLLFPEMLLFMAGVGRQEFTHERFMTYMQEKYAGDISEDDLNNIEVIKEFSKIKIFITMWRDIENYLPNPID
;
A
#
# COMPACT_ATOMS: atom_id res chain seq x y z
N MET A 1 -45.40 9.67 -0.71
CA MET A 1 -44.32 10.67 -0.89
C MET A 1 -43.80 11.02 0.50
N SER A 2 -42.69 10.40 0.91
CA SER A 2 -41.97 10.75 2.13
C SER A 2 -40.67 11.41 1.70
N LEU A 3 -40.51 12.69 2.01
CA LEU A 3 -39.29 13.45 1.78
C LEU A 3 -38.25 12.96 2.78
N VAL A 4 -37.27 12.19 2.31
CA VAL A 4 -36.03 11.98 3.06
C VAL A 4 -35.35 13.36 3.16
N PRO A 5 -35.04 13.86 4.37
CA PRO A 5 -34.34 15.14 4.48
C PRO A 5 -32.95 14.96 3.86
N ARG A 6 -32.59 15.82 2.91
CA ARG A 6 -31.18 16.01 2.56
C ARG A 6 -30.50 16.55 3.81
N ASN A 7 -29.48 15.84 4.29
CA ASN A 7 -28.59 16.31 5.35
C ASN A 7 -27.85 17.57 4.87
N GLU A 8 -28.47 18.74 5.01
CA GLU A 8 -27.76 20.01 4.88
C GLU A 8 -26.91 20.19 6.14
N LEU A 9 -25.59 20.13 5.97
CA LEU A 9 -24.63 20.39 7.03
C LEU A 9 -24.78 21.84 7.49
N SER A 10 -24.75 22.06 8.81
CA SER A 10 -24.76 23.43 9.36
C SER A 10 -23.55 24.23 8.87
N GLU A 11 -23.69 25.56 8.76
CA GLU A 11 -22.66 26.47 8.24
C GLU A 11 -21.32 26.34 8.99
N ASP A 12 -21.35 26.09 10.30
CA ASP A 12 -20.13 25.84 11.10
C ASP A 12 -19.47 24.49 10.81
N THR A 13 -20.25 23.44 10.50
CA THR A 13 -19.72 22.13 10.13
C THR A 13 -19.07 22.17 8.76
N LYS A 14 -19.66 22.94 7.84
CA LYS A 14 -19.07 23.25 6.54
C LYS A 14 -17.73 23.98 6.71
N ASN A 15 -17.67 24.95 7.63
CA ASN A 15 -16.44 25.65 7.99
C ASN A 15 -15.36 24.71 8.58
N ALA A 16 -15.72 23.76 9.44
CA ALA A 16 -14.77 22.78 9.99
C ALA A 16 -14.20 21.83 8.92
N SER A 17 -15.05 21.31 8.03
CA SER A 17 -14.63 20.42 6.93
C SER A 17 -13.77 21.16 5.89
N GLU A 18 -14.07 22.44 5.62
CA GLU A 18 -13.24 23.31 4.78
C GLU A 18 -11.88 23.59 5.42
N LYS A 19 -11.83 23.92 6.72
CA LYS A 19 -10.58 24.10 7.48
C LYS A 19 -9.72 22.83 7.45
N LEU A 20 -10.33 21.66 7.61
CA LEU A 20 -9.65 20.39 7.54
C LEU A 20 -9.11 20.11 6.13
N SER A 21 -9.89 20.40 5.08
CA SER A 21 -9.41 20.30 3.70
C SER A 21 -8.21 21.21 3.43
N LEU A 22 -8.20 22.43 3.99
CA LEU A 22 -7.08 23.36 3.89
C LEU A 22 -5.86 22.86 4.66
N PHE A 23 -6.05 22.34 5.87
CA PHE A 23 -4.99 21.71 6.66
C PHE A 23 -4.31 20.59 5.87
N MET A 24 -5.09 19.69 5.26
CA MET A 24 -4.58 18.56 4.48
C MET A 24 -3.82 18.97 3.21
N LYS A 25 -3.94 20.22 2.77
CA LYS A 25 -3.21 20.78 1.61
C LYS A 25 -1.94 21.53 2.01
N GLN A 26 -1.64 21.66 3.30
CA GLN A 26 -0.42 22.33 3.74
C GLN A 26 0.82 21.52 3.30
N PRO A 27 1.91 22.18 2.85
CA PRO A 27 3.14 21.51 2.47
C PRO A 27 3.71 20.64 3.60
N GLY A 28 4.08 19.39 3.28
CA GLY A 28 4.65 18.46 4.25
C GLY A 28 3.63 17.62 5.02
N ILE A 29 2.33 17.97 5.03
CA ILE A 29 1.31 17.16 5.71
C ILE A 29 1.09 15.83 5.00
N SER A 30 0.95 15.84 3.67
CA SER A 30 0.85 14.61 2.88
C SER A 30 2.07 13.70 3.10
N GLU A 31 3.25 14.28 3.15
CA GLU A 31 4.50 13.57 3.37
C GLU A 31 4.54 12.96 4.77
N VAL A 32 4.15 13.70 5.81
CA VAL A 32 4.03 13.12 7.17
C VAL A 32 3.01 11.98 7.23
N LEU A 33 1.87 12.12 6.55
CA LEU A 33 0.76 11.16 6.60
C LEU A 33 0.90 9.98 5.64
N GLU A 34 1.75 10.07 4.63
CA GLU A 34 2.09 8.94 3.76
C GLU A 34 3.38 8.26 4.24
N TRP A 35 4.20 8.94 5.04
CA TRP A 35 5.53 8.47 5.40
C TRP A 35 5.62 8.06 6.86
N THR A 36 5.94 6.79 7.03
CA THR A 36 6.87 6.38 8.06
C THR A 36 8.14 5.94 7.32
N PHE A 37 9.27 6.53 7.70
CA PHE A 37 10.66 6.19 7.35
C PHE A 37 10.95 5.77 5.89
N MET A 38 11.05 6.75 4.99
CA MET A 38 11.74 6.56 3.70
C MET A 38 13.28 6.65 3.85
N TYR A 39 14.08 6.07 2.94
CA TYR A 39 15.51 6.33 2.77
C TYR A 39 15.52 6.99 1.41
N ASP A 40 15.74 8.29 1.41
CA ASP A 40 15.68 9.01 0.17
C ASP A 40 16.94 8.74 -0.66
N LYS A 41 16.89 9.18 -1.91
CA LYS A 41 17.99 9.02 -2.87
C LYS A 41 19.29 9.66 -2.37
N GLN A 42 19.20 10.73 -1.57
CA GLN A 42 20.36 11.47 -1.08
C GLN A 42 21.08 10.70 0.04
N SER A 43 20.34 10.07 0.95
CA SER A 43 20.90 9.19 1.98
C SER A 43 21.67 8.01 1.38
N ILE A 44 21.20 7.47 0.25
CA ILE A 44 21.90 6.41 -0.50
C ILE A 44 23.20 6.95 -1.09
N LEU A 45 23.13 8.08 -1.79
CA LEU A 45 24.29 8.71 -2.43
C LEU A 45 25.38 9.05 -1.40
N ASP A 46 24.97 9.57 -0.26
CA ASP A 46 25.86 9.98 0.81
C ASP A 46 26.26 8.84 1.77
N LYS A 47 25.70 7.63 1.57
CA LYS A 47 25.88 6.46 2.43
C LYS A 47 25.60 6.78 3.91
N THR A 48 24.57 7.57 4.18
CA THR A 48 24.21 8.00 5.53
C THR A 48 23.12 7.12 6.12
N PRO A 49 23.16 6.77 7.41
CA PRO A 49 22.18 5.85 7.98
C PRO A 49 20.81 6.48 8.31
N TYR A 50 20.59 7.76 8.00
CA TYR A 50 19.41 8.54 8.36
C TYR A 50 18.69 9.10 7.11
N ASN A 51 17.42 9.48 7.25
CA ASN A 51 16.58 10.05 6.17
C ASN A 51 16.73 11.59 6.05
N THR A 52 17.28 12.08 4.93
CA THR A 52 17.52 13.53 4.75
C THR A 52 16.26 14.35 4.45
N THR A 53 15.28 13.75 3.79
CA THR A 53 14.03 14.41 3.39
C THR A 53 13.19 14.76 4.62
N PHE A 54 13.38 14.01 5.69
CA PHE A 54 12.77 14.33 6.97
C PHE A 54 13.31 15.63 7.58
N PHE A 55 14.61 15.90 7.41
CA PHE A 55 15.18 17.20 7.79
C PHE A 55 14.69 18.31 6.85
N ASP A 56 14.75 18.05 5.55
CA ASP A 56 14.50 19.07 4.53
C ASP A 56 13.03 19.48 4.46
N VAL A 57 12.12 18.52 4.33
CA VAL A 57 10.67 18.77 4.10
C VAL A 57 9.94 19.01 5.41
N ILE A 58 10.26 18.22 6.44
CA ILE A 58 9.54 18.27 7.72
C ILE A 58 10.21 19.24 8.67
N GLY A 59 11.53 19.15 8.85
CA GLY A 59 12.30 20.08 9.68
C GLY A 59 12.49 21.47 9.09
N GLY A 60 12.30 21.65 7.77
CA GLY A 60 12.45 22.95 7.09
C GLY A 60 13.88 23.48 7.13
N ILE A 61 14.86 22.61 7.33
CA ILE A 61 16.27 22.92 7.45
C ILE A 61 17.01 22.01 6.48
N SER A 62 17.86 22.58 5.63
CA SER A 62 18.56 21.77 4.64
C SER A 62 19.59 20.85 5.30
N TYR A 63 19.67 19.62 4.82
CA TYR A 63 20.67 18.64 5.21
C TYR A 63 22.09 19.20 5.07
N GLN A 64 22.34 20.05 4.07
CA GLN A 64 23.63 20.71 3.89
C GLN A 64 23.94 21.70 5.00
N GLU A 65 22.98 22.53 5.44
CA GLU A 65 23.19 23.45 6.57
C GLU A 65 23.49 22.70 7.87
N TRP A 66 22.82 21.57 8.10
CA TRP A 66 23.12 20.69 9.22
C TRP A 66 24.53 20.08 9.12
N LYS A 67 24.87 19.51 7.96
CA LYS A 67 26.18 18.88 7.69
C LYS A 67 27.35 19.86 7.83
N GLU A 68 27.14 21.11 7.41
CA GLU A 68 28.09 22.21 7.53
C GLU A 68 28.12 22.84 8.92
N GLN A 69 27.34 22.33 9.88
CA GLN A 69 27.23 22.83 11.26
C GLN A 69 26.78 24.30 11.34
N LYS A 70 26.00 24.77 10.36
CA LYS A 70 25.41 26.12 10.36
C LYS A 70 24.25 26.26 11.34
N ILE A 71 23.66 25.13 11.76
CA ILE A 71 22.51 25.06 12.68
C ILE A 71 22.83 24.05 13.79
N THR A 72 22.48 24.39 15.04
CA THR A 72 22.67 23.50 16.19
C THR A 72 21.55 22.46 16.29
N SER A 73 21.81 21.33 16.97
CA SER A 73 20.81 20.30 17.24
C SER A 73 19.60 20.87 17.99
N GLU A 74 19.82 21.78 18.93
CA GLU A 74 18.79 22.45 19.70
C GLU A 74 17.89 23.32 18.82
N GLN A 75 18.48 24.12 17.92
CA GLN A 75 17.73 24.94 16.97
C GLN A 75 16.85 24.10 16.06
N LEU A 76 17.37 22.96 15.59
CA LEU A 76 16.64 22.04 14.72
C LEU A 76 15.48 21.35 15.47
N ILE A 77 15.74 20.82 16.67
CA ILE A 77 14.71 20.21 17.53
C ILE A 77 13.60 21.22 17.85
N LEU A 78 13.94 22.47 18.17
CA LEU A 78 12.97 23.53 18.44
C LEU A 78 12.10 23.84 17.21
N GLY A 79 12.69 23.95 16.02
CA GLY A 79 11.96 24.20 14.77
C GLY A 79 10.96 23.10 14.44
N VAL A 80 11.41 21.84 14.48
CA VAL A 80 10.57 20.66 14.28
C VAL A 80 9.41 20.62 15.27
N ASN A 81 9.72 20.76 16.57
CA ASN A 81 8.71 20.72 17.62
C ASN A 81 7.69 21.84 17.50
N SER A 82 8.11 23.06 17.14
CA SER A 82 7.21 24.19 16.94
C SER A 82 6.22 23.90 15.81
N LYS A 83 6.70 23.43 14.66
CA LYS A 83 5.85 23.12 13.49
C LYS A 83 4.81 22.05 13.81
N PHE A 84 5.23 20.93 14.40
CA PHE A 84 4.29 19.87 14.78
C PHE A 84 3.30 20.29 15.86
N THR A 85 3.72 21.17 16.79
CA THR A 85 2.83 21.70 17.83
C THR A 85 1.74 22.58 17.23
N VAL A 86 2.08 23.43 16.25
CA VAL A 86 1.11 24.25 15.51
C VAL A 86 0.10 23.35 14.80
N TRP A 87 0.55 22.33 14.08
CA TRP A 87 -0.35 21.40 13.38
C TRP A 87 -1.29 20.63 14.32
N ILE A 88 -0.77 20.13 15.45
CA ILE A 88 -1.62 19.48 16.46
C ILE A 88 -2.65 20.46 17.01
N HIS A 89 -2.25 21.70 17.28
CA HIS A 89 -3.17 22.73 17.79
C HIS A 89 -4.27 23.06 16.80
N GLU A 90 -3.94 23.27 15.52
CA GLU A 90 -4.92 23.50 14.44
C GLU A 90 -5.92 22.34 14.34
N LEU A 91 -5.45 21.09 14.39
CA LEU A 91 -6.32 19.91 14.37
C LEU A 91 -7.22 19.82 15.59
N GLU A 92 -6.71 20.14 16.78
CA GLU A 92 -7.50 20.19 18.02
C GLU A 92 -8.57 21.28 17.96
N GLU A 93 -8.29 22.45 17.36
CA GLU A 93 -9.29 23.51 17.14
C GLU A 93 -10.40 23.06 16.17
N ILE A 94 -10.03 22.42 15.05
CA ILE A 94 -11.00 21.84 14.10
C ILE A 94 -11.85 20.80 14.82
N LYS A 95 -11.22 19.92 15.59
CA LYS A 95 -11.88 18.86 16.37
C LYS A 95 -12.89 19.42 17.38
N ASN A 96 -12.51 20.48 18.10
CA ASN A 96 -13.38 21.15 19.07
C ASN A 96 -14.57 21.86 18.38
N THR A 97 -14.38 22.33 17.15
CA THR A 97 -15.48 22.88 16.35
C THR A 97 -16.50 21.79 15.95
N LEU A 98 -16.04 20.54 15.75
CA LEU A 98 -16.91 19.39 15.45
C LEU A 98 -17.66 18.85 16.69
N SER A 99 -17.07 18.92 17.89
CA SER A 99 -17.60 18.28 19.12
C SER A 99 -18.66 19.08 19.87
N THR A 100 -18.86 20.36 19.54
CA THR A 100 -19.73 21.30 20.29
C THR A 100 -21.24 21.17 20.01
N LYS A 101 -21.73 20.10 19.36
CA LYS A 101 -23.14 19.97 18.96
C LYS A 101 -23.79 18.63 19.36
N GLU A 102 -24.93 18.71 20.04
CA GLU A 102 -25.76 17.60 20.59
C GLU A 102 -26.41 16.66 19.54
N THR A 103 -26.03 16.75 18.25
CA THR A 103 -26.48 15.82 17.19
C THR A 103 -25.32 15.54 16.24
N THR A 104 -24.36 14.73 16.66
CA THR A 104 -23.26 14.30 15.79
C THR A 104 -23.77 13.31 14.76
N SER A 105 -23.96 13.79 13.53
CA SER A 105 -24.16 12.93 12.37
C SER A 105 -23.02 11.91 12.27
N GLU A 106 -23.27 10.74 11.67
CA GLU A 106 -22.25 9.71 11.49
C GLU A 106 -21.00 10.27 10.78
N LYS A 107 -21.20 11.17 9.79
CA LYS A 107 -20.13 11.91 9.13
C LYS A 107 -19.24 12.67 10.11
N THR A 108 -19.83 13.34 11.11
CA THR A 108 -19.09 14.11 12.11
C THR A 108 -18.29 13.22 13.06
N ILE A 109 -18.86 12.07 13.47
CA ILE A 109 -18.15 11.08 14.30
C ILE A 109 -16.93 10.56 13.54
N LEU A 110 -17.17 10.19 12.30
CA LEU A 110 -16.18 9.71 11.37
C LEU A 110 -15.05 10.74 11.15
N GLU A 111 -15.38 12.01 10.91
CA GLU A 111 -14.39 13.10 10.78
C GLU A 111 -13.58 13.31 12.08
N TYR A 112 -14.24 13.24 13.24
CA TYR A 112 -13.60 13.35 14.54
C TYR A 112 -12.60 12.21 14.80
N GLU A 113 -12.98 10.97 14.50
CA GLU A 113 -12.10 9.78 14.56
C GLU A 113 -10.89 9.94 13.64
N GLY A 114 -11.12 10.43 12.41
CA GLY A 114 -10.06 10.72 11.44
C GLY A 114 -9.03 11.73 11.94
N ILE A 115 -9.50 12.84 12.54
CA ILE A 115 -8.60 13.86 13.11
C ILE A 115 -7.75 13.28 14.26
N ASN A 116 -8.34 12.50 15.16
CA ASN A 116 -7.58 11.87 16.25
C ASN A 116 -6.47 10.96 15.70
N PHE A 117 -6.74 10.23 14.63
CA PHE A 117 -5.75 9.37 13.99
C PHE A 117 -4.61 10.18 13.37
N ILE A 118 -4.91 11.29 12.68
CA ILE A 118 -3.90 12.22 12.13
C ILE A 118 -3.02 12.80 13.26
N ILE A 119 -3.60 13.17 14.40
CA ILE A 119 -2.85 13.68 15.55
C ILE A 119 -1.85 12.63 16.07
N VAL A 120 -2.27 11.36 16.22
CA VAL A 120 -1.38 10.26 16.63
C VAL A 120 -0.22 10.11 15.63
N TRP A 121 -0.50 10.22 14.34
CA TRP A 121 0.51 10.15 13.29
C TRP A 121 1.55 11.26 13.42
N ILE A 122 1.08 12.50 13.55
CA ILE A 122 1.95 13.68 13.74
C ILE A 122 2.81 13.54 15.00
N GLN A 123 2.24 13.04 16.10
CA GLN A 123 2.98 12.80 17.34
C GLN A 123 4.08 11.75 17.15
N ALA A 124 3.78 10.63 16.49
CA ALA A 124 4.77 9.60 16.18
C ALA A 124 5.88 10.13 15.27
N ALA A 125 5.53 10.91 14.24
CA ALA A 125 6.48 11.55 13.32
C ALA A 125 7.39 12.57 14.04
N ARG A 126 6.87 13.32 15.01
CA ARG A 126 7.66 14.25 15.83
C ARG A 126 8.74 13.50 16.62
N SER A 127 8.38 12.42 17.31
CA SER A 127 9.34 11.62 18.09
C SER A 127 10.35 10.92 17.18
N ALA A 128 9.91 10.47 16.00
CA ALA A 128 10.77 9.89 14.99
C ALA A 128 11.85 10.86 14.46
N THR A 129 11.53 12.16 14.26
CA THR A 129 12.54 13.13 13.74
C THR A 129 13.64 13.41 14.74
N ILE A 130 13.33 13.37 16.02
CA ILE A 130 14.34 13.48 17.07
C ILE A 130 15.28 12.26 17.06
N ILE A 131 14.76 11.06 16.81
CA ILE A 131 15.56 9.85 16.64
C ILE A 131 16.42 9.92 15.36
N GLU A 132 15.88 10.39 14.23
CA GLU A 132 16.65 10.57 12.99
C GLU A 132 17.78 11.59 13.16
N LEU A 133 17.56 12.66 13.92
CA LEU A 133 18.61 13.63 14.25
C LEU A 133 19.77 13.01 15.01
N GLU A 134 19.47 12.24 16.07
CA GLU A 134 20.47 11.53 16.89
C GLU A 134 21.40 10.69 16.02
N LYS A 135 20.83 9.95 15.06
CA LYS A 135 21.56 9.09 14.10
C LYS A 135 22.51 9.86 13.19
N SER A 136 22.17 11.10 12.87
CA SER A 136 22.95 11.95 11.97
C SER A 136 24.14 12.63 12.66
N SER A 137 24.13 12.65 13.99
CA SER A 137 25.15 13.30 14.79
C SER A 137 26.38 12.40 14.99
N LYS A 138 27.56 13.02 15.06
CA LYS A 138 28.81 12.34 15.44
C LYS A 138 28.89 12.04 16.94
N THR A 139 28.11 12.75 17.74
CA THR A 139 28.06 12.62 19.20
C THR A 139 26.61 12.47 19.66
N PRO A 140 26.32 11.63 20.67
CA PRO A 140 24.97 11.51 21.21
C PRO A 140 24.40 12.88 21.62
N ILE A 141 23.21 13.20 21.12
CA ILE A 141 22.41 14.38 21.47
C ILE A 141 21.44 14.02 22.61
N LEU A 142 20.94 12.78 22.62
CA LEU A 142 19.97 12.29 23.60
C LEU A 142 20.63 11.50 24.74
N THR A 143 20.12 11.70 25.97
CA THR A 143 20.43 10.79 27.08
C THR A 143 19.80 9.41 26.84
N PRO A 144 20.31 8.33 27.48
CA PRO A 144 19.72 6.99 27.35
C PRO A 144 18.23 6.94 27.71
N HIS A 145 17.80 7.71 28.71
CA HIS A 145 16.40 7.79 29.12
C HIS A 145 15.52 8.50 28.09
N GLU A 146 15.98 9.63 27.54
CA GLU A 146 15.24 10.33 26.47
C GLU A 146 15.10 9.48 25.22
N ARG A 147 16.18 8.78 24.85
CA ARG A 147 16.17 7.83 23.74
C ARG A 147 15.12 6.74 23.96
N GLN A 148 15.09 6.12 25.14
CA GLN A 148 14.10 5.11 25.47
C GLN A 148 12.66 5.65 25.40
N ARG A 149 12.43 6.86 25.91
CA ARG A 149 11.12 7.53 25.85
C ARG A 149 10.67 7.75 24.40
N PHE A 150 11.52 8.33 23.55
CA PHE A 150 11.15 8.59 22.15
C PHE A 150 10.92 7.30 21.36
N CYS A 151 11.73 6.26 21.62
CA CYS A 151 11.49 4.94 21.02
C CYS A 151 10.11 4.40 21.44
N TRP A 152 9.76 4.49 22.72
CA TRP A 152 8.44 4.05 23.20
C TRP A 152 7.28 4.86 22.59
N GLU A 153 7.43 6.17 22.44
CA GLU A 153 6.42 7.02 21.80
C GLU A 153 6.19 6.63 20.34
N VAL A 154 7.27 6.36 19.59
CA VAL A 154 7.17 5.87 18.21
C VAL A 154 6.51 4.50 18.18
N GLU A 155 6.92 3.57 19.03
CA GLU A 155 6.33 2.22 19.12
C GLU A 155 4.83 2.26 19.44
N SER A 156 4.42 3.05 20.42
CA SER A 156 3.02 3.23 20.78
C SER A 156 2.23 3.90 19.65
N GLY A 157 2.83 4.85 18.94
CA GLY A 157 2.26 5.46 17.74
C GLY A 157 2.05 4.42 16.65
N GLN A 158 3.08 3.63 16.32
CA GLN A 158 3.00 2.57 15.31
C GLN A 158 1.93 1.53 15.65
N GLU A 159 1.79 1.15 16.92
CA GLU A 159 0.76 0.21 17.36
C GLU A 159 -0.66 0.76 17.12
N LYS A 160 -0.90 2.03 17.45
CA LYS A 160 -2.19 2.69 17.21
C LYS A 160 -2.50 2.88 15.71
N LEU A 161 -1.48 3.13 14.90
CA LEU A 161 -1.63 3.41 13.47
C LEU A 161 -1.75 2.13 12.63
N TYR A 162 -0.94 1.11 12.94
CA TYR A 162 -0.72 -0.04 12.06
C TYR A 162 -1.04 -1.39 12.72
N GLY A 163 -1.28 -1.42 14.04
CA GLY A 163 -1.57 -2.63 14.82
C GLY A 163 -0.35 -3.17 15.58
N SER A 164 -0.56 -4.30 16.26
CA SER A 164 0.43 -4.97 17.12
C SER A 164 1.72 -5.34 16.38
N LYS A 165 2.74 -5.78 17.13
CA LYS A 165 3.92 -6.41 16.53
C LYS A 165 3.57 -7.70 15.80
N ILE A 166 4.39 -8.08 14.83
CA ILE A 166 4.25 -9.38 14.16
C ILE A 166 4.54 -10.50 15.17
N SER A 167 5.56 -10.32 16.02
CA SER A 167 5.91 -11.21 17.13
C SER A 167 4.80 -11.41 18.15
N GLU A 168 3.91 -10.42 18.31
CA GLU A 168 2.75 -10.46 19.22
C GLU A 168 1.50 -11.06 18.56
N ASN A 169 1.59 -11.46 17.29
CA ASN A 169 0.54 -12.18 16.57
C ASN A 169 1.04 -13.54 16.08
N MET A 170 0.49 -14.61 16.65
CA MET A 170 0.89 -15.99 16.36
C MET A 170 0.72 -16.34 14.87
N GLU A 171 -0.41 -15.98 14.25
CA GLU A 171 -0.67 -16.28 12.84
C GLU A 171 0.31 -15.54 11.94
N GLU A 172 0.54 -14.24 12.18
CA GLU A 172 1.46 -13.44 11.38
C GLU A 172 2.93 -13.89 11.55
N SER A 173 3.30 -14.34 12.76
CA SER A 173 4.61 -14.94 13.02
C SER A 173 4.81 -16.24 12.24
N ILE A 174 3.81 -17.13 12.21
CA ILE A 174 3.87 -18.37 11.42
C ILE A 174 3.92 -18.05 9.93
N MET A 175 3.06 -17.15 9.45
CA MET A 175 3.06 -16.72 8.04
C MET A 175 4.42 -16.13 7.64
N SER A 176 5.09 -15.39 8.54
CA SER A 176 6.44 -14.87 8.31
C SER A 176 7.46 -15.98 8.08
N LEU A 177 7.47 -17.01 8.94
CA LEU A 177 8.37 -18.16 8.79
C LEU A 177 8.06 -18.94 7.51
N ASP A 178 6.79 -19.14 7.20
CA ASP A 178 6.35 -19.82 5.97
C ASP A 178 6.81 -19.06 4.72
N LEU A 179 6.78 -17.72 4.74
CA LEU A 179 7.30 -16.91 3.64
C LEU A 179 8.80 -17.11 3.43
N LEU A 180 9.60 -17.10 4.50
CA LEU A 180 11.05 -17.35 4.40
C LEU A 180 11.34 -18.75 3.83
N CYS A 181 10.55 -19.76 4.21
CA CYS A 181 10.66 -21.10 3.63
C CYS A 181 10.34 -21.11 2.13
N ARG A 182 9.30 -20.40 1.70
CA ARG A 182 8.95 -20.27 0.27
C ARG A 182 10.06 -19.59 -0.51
N GLU A 183 10.56 -18.47 -0.02
CA GLU A 183 11.64 -17.72 -0.67
C GLU A 183 12.90 -18.58 -0.82
N PHE A 184 13.29 -19.31 0.24
CA PHE A 184 14.42 -20.22 0.22
C PHE A 184 14.21 -21.41 -0.72
N SER A 185 13.03 -22.02 -0.72
CA SER A 185 12.70 -23.12 -1.63
C SER A 185 12.73 -22.69 -3.09
N GLU A 186 12.38 -21.44 -3.40
CA GLU A 186 12.32 -20.94 -4.77
C GLU A 186 13.69 -20.48 -5.29
N ASN A 187 14.51 -19.88 -4.43
CA ASN A 187 15.67 -19.12 -4.87
C ASN A 187 16.97 -19.44 -4.08
N GLY A 188 16.91 -20.35 -3.11
CA GLY A 188 18.06 -20.71 -2.28
C GLY A 188 19.22 -21.33 -3.06
N GLU A 189 18.95 -21.90 -4.24
CA GLU A 189 19.99 -22.44 -5.15
C GLU A 189 20.94 -21.36 -5.69
N ASN A 190 20.53 -20.08 -5.68
CA ASN A 190 21.38 -18.96 -6.09
C ASN A 190 22.45 -18.60 -5.06
N LEU A 191 22.38 -19.16 -3.85
CA LEU A 191 23.33 -18.94 -2.78
C LEU A 191 24.46 -19.98 -2.79
N THR A 192 25.66 -19.58 -2.36
CA THR A 192 26.73 -20.55 -2.07
C THR A 192 26.36 -21.43 -0.88
N TRP A 193 27.03 -22.57 -0.70
CA TRP A 193 26.76 -23.46 0.43
C TRP A 193 26.90 -22.76 1.79
N GLU A 194 27.90 -21.90 1.98
CA GLU A 194 28.09 -21.12 3.20
C GLU A 194 26.95 -20.11 3.42
N GLN A 195 26.45 -19.51 2.34
CA GLN A 195 25.35 -18.56 2.37
C GLN A 195 24.02 -19.24 2.68
N GLN A 196 23.76 -20.41 2.07
CA GLN A 196 22.61 -21.24 2.41
C GLN A 196 22.65 -21.63 3.90
N LYS A 197 23.81 -22.10 4.38
CA LYS A 197 23.98 -22.41 5.81
C LYS A 197 23.67 -21.21 6.69
N ARG A 198 24.19 -20.02 6.36
CA ARG A 198 23.92 -18.79 7.11
C ARG A 198 22.44 -18.42 7.11
N PHE A 199 21.75 -18.57 5.98
CA PHE A 199 20.30 -18.34 5.89
C PHE A 199 19.54 -19.28 6.82
N LEU A 200 19.87 -20.57 6.79
CA LEU A 200 19.25 -21.59 7.64
C LEU A 200 19.51 -21.33 9.13
N ASP A 201 20.73 -20.94 9.51
CA ASP A 201 21.06 -20.57 10.89
C ASP A 201 20.20 -19.37 11.38
N ILE A 202 19.99 -18.36 10.52
CA ILE A 202 19.14 -17.20 10.82
C ILE A 202 17.67 -17.64 10.96
N TYR A 203 17.18 -18.47 10.04
CA TYR A 203 15.82 -19.01 10.07
C TYR A 203 15.56 -19.80 11.35
N ASP A 204 16.46 -20.71 11.72
CA ASP A 204 16.32 -21.54 12.92
C ASP A 204 16.31 -20.69 14.20
N ASN A 205 17.13 -19.63 14.25
CA ASN A 205 17.10 -18.69 15.36
C ASN A 205 15.76 -17.94 15.43
N LEU A 206 15.24 -17.45 14.29
CA LEU A 206 13.92 -16.81 14.23
C LEU A 206 12.80 -17.76 14.67
N LYS A 207 12.79 -18.97 14.12
CA LYS A 207 11.83 -20.02 14.47
C LYS A 207 11.85 -20.28 15.98
N LYS A 208 13.04 -20.48 16.56
CA LYS A 208 13.20 -20.68 18.00
C LYS A 208 12.65 -19.50 18.82
N LYS A 209 12.89 -18.25 18.40
CA LYS A 209 12.36 -17.06 19.07
C LYS A 209 10.83 -17.00 19.04
N VAL A 210 10.22 -17.37 17.92
CA VAL A 210 8.75 -17.47 17.78
C VAL A 210 8.22 -18.58 18.69
N GLU A 211 8.83 -19.77 18.68
CA GLU A 211 8.44 -20.90 19.55
C GLU A 211 8.55 -20.53 21.04
N GLU A 212 9.63 -19.86 21.45
CA GLU A 212 9.82 -19.35 22.81
C GLU A 212 8.70 -18.37 23.21
N CYS A 213 8.35 -17.44 22.31
CA CYS A 213 7.31 -16.44 22.56
C CYS A 213 5.91 -17.05 22.75
N TRP A 214 5.61 -18.13 22.02
CA TRP A 214 4.31 -18.80 22.02
C TRP A 214 4.33 -20.15 22.75
N THR A 215 5.27 -20.31 23.70
CA THR A 215 5.40 -21.53 24.50
C THR A 215 4.09 -21.89 25.18
N GLY A 216 3.64 -23.14 25.03
CA GLY A 216 2.40 -23.64 25.64
C GLY A 216 1.14 -23.48 24.78
N THR A 217 1.27 -22.97 23.56
CA THR A 217 0.22 -22.99 22.54
C THR A 217 0.38 -24.19 21.59
N ASN A 218 -0.69 -24.54 20.84
CA ASN A 218 -0.60 -25.55 19.77
C ASN A 218 -0.02 -24.92 18.50
N LEU A 219 1.25 -24.50 18.57
CA LEU A 219 1.97 -23.84 17.50
C LEU A 219 2.60 -24.87 16.56
N GLU A 220 2.28 -24.80 15.27
CA GLU A 220 2.96 -25.55 14.22
C GLU A 220 3.74 -24.59 13.33
N THR A 221 5.05 -24.48 13.56
CA THR A 221 5.95 -23.69 12.71
C THR A 221 6.42 -24.50 11.51
N PRO A 222 6.61 -23.88 10.34
CA PRO A 222 7.11 -24.57 9.17
C PRO A 222 8.53 -25.11 9.38
N ASP A 223 8.84 -26.19 8.67
CA ASP A 223 10.19 -26.76 8.62
C ASP A 223 10.80 -26.45 7.26
N ILE A 224 11.79 -25.55 7.25
CA ILE A 224 12.46 -25.10 6.03
C ILE A 224 13.19 -26.24 5.31
N HIS A 225 13.67 -27.25 6.05
CA HIS A 225 14.43 -28.37 5.48
C HIS A 225 13.54 -29.36 4.73
N ASN A 226 12.25 -29.43 5.10
CA ASN A 226 11.26 -30.31 4.50
C ASN A 226 10.12 -29.51 3.84
N PHE A 227 10.38 -28.26 3.49
CA PHE A 227 9.35 -27.37 2.96
C PHE A 227 8.95 -27.77 1.54
N HIS A 228 7.65 -27.91 1.32
CA HIS A 228 7.09 -28.14 -0.01
C HIS A 228 6.16 -26.97 -0.36
N LYS A 229 6.55 -26.19 -1.37
CA LYS A 229 5.72 -25.10 -1.88
C LYS A 229 4.38 -25.66 -2.35
N LYS A 230 3.29 -25.24 -1.70
CA LYS A 230 1.94 -25.49 -2.20
C LYS A 230 1.68 -24.56 -3.40
N PRO A 231 1.45 -25.10 -4.61
CA PRO A 231 1.10 -24.24 -5.75
C PRO A 231 -0.25 -23.58 -5.50
N ILE A 232 -0.34 -22.26 -5.71
CA ILE A 232 -1.61 -21.55 -5.68
C ILE A 232 -2.31 -21.79 -7.02
N PRO A 233 -3.50 -22.39 -7.05
CA PRO A 233 -4.25 -22.60 -8.28
C PRO A 233 -4.54 -21.28 -9.00
N GLN A 234 -4.50 -21.32 -10.31
CA GLN A 234 -4.88 -20.20 -11.18
C GLN A 234 -5.89 -20.69 -12.21
N HIS A 235 -6.81 -19.83 -12.61
CA HIS A 235 -7.71 -20.07 -13.72
C HIS A 235 -6.91 -20.36 -15.01
N ASN A 236 -7.17 -21.50 -15.65
CA ASN A 236 -6.35 -22.04 -16.74
C ASN A 236 -6.16 -21.05 -17.90
N PHE A 237 -7.25 -20.50 -18.43
CA PHE A 237 -7.16 -19.51 -19.51
C PHE A 237 -6.35 -18.29 -19.07
N THR A 238 -6.58 -17.77 -17.86
CA THR A 238 -5.85 -16.61 -17.34
C THR A 238 -4.35 -16.89 -17.26
N LYS A 239 -3.97 -18.06 -16.74
CA LYS A 239 -2.58 -18.50 -16.66
C LYS A 239 -1.93 -18.57 -18.05
N GLU A 240 -2.59 -19.20 -19.02
CA GLU A 240 -2.08 -19.31 -20.39
C GLU A 240 -1.88 -17.95 -21.05
N VAL A 241 -2.85 -17.03 -20.89
CA VAL A 241 -2.76 -15.68 -21.44
C VAL A 241 -1.63 -14.89 -20.78
N LEU A 242 -1.52 -14.92 -19.46
CA LEU A 242 -0.45 -14.21 -18.74
C LEU A 242 0.94 -14.71 -19.16
N GLU A 243 1.10 -16.01 -19.36
CA GLU A 243 2.34 -16.61 -19.87
C GLU A 243 2.66 -16.15 -21.30
N LYS A 244 1.64 -15.99 -22.17
CA LYS A 244 1.81 -15.45 -23.52
C LYS A 244 2.23 -13.98 -23.52
N ILE A 245 1.68 -13.17 -22.61
CA ILE A 245 1.90 -11.71 -22.62
C ILE A 245 3.05 -11.22 -21.73
N LYS A 246 3.60 -12.05 -20.83
CA LYS A 246 4.61 -11.61 -19.84
C LYS A 246 5.89 -11.03 -20.45
N ASN A 247 6.24 -11.43 -21.68
CA ASN A 247 7.44 -10.97 -22.38
C ASN A 247 7.15 -9.90 -23.46
N ILE A 248 5.89 -9.56 -23.68
CA ILE A 248 5.50 -8.52 -24.63
C ILE A 248 5.83 -7.16 -24.03
N LYS A 249 6.79 -6.46 -24.61
CA LYS A 249 7.27 -5.17 -24.14
C LYS A 249 6.46 -4.04 -24.77
N ILE A 250 5.86 -3.20 -23.94
CA ILE A 250 5.06 -2.05 -24.33
C ILE A 250 5.87 -0.77 -24.08
N PRO A 251 6.08 0.09 -25.09
CA PRO A 251 6.81 1.34 -24.91
C PRO A 251 6.07 2.32 -24.00
N ARG A 252 6.85 3.18 -23.32
CA ARG A 252 6.36 4.22 -22.41
C ARG A 252 5.25 5.09 -22.94
N GLU A 253 5.45 5.64 -24.14
CA GLU A 253 4.44 6.48 -24.77
C GLU A 253 3.10 5.72 -24.92
N ILE A 254 3.15 4.43 -25.26
CA ILE A 254 1.97 3.61 -25.51
C ILE A 254 1.22 3.33 -24.21
N TYR A 255 1.91 2.83 -23.17
CA TYR A 255 1.22 2.53 -21.91
C TYR A 255 0.76 3.80 -21.18
N MET A 256 1.46 4.93 -21.32
CA MET A 256 1.01 6.20 -20.75
C MET A 256 -0.26 6.70 -21.42
N ARG A 257 -0.36 6.59 -22.75
CA ARG A 257 -1.59 6.91 -23.50
C ARG A 257 -2.74 5.98 -23.11
N LEU A 258 -2.45 4.69 -22.94
CA LEU A 258 -3.42 3.71 -22.45
C LEU A 258 -3.98 4.13 -21.08
N TRP A 259 -3.11 4.40 -20.11
CA TRP A 259 -3.52 4.81 -18.77
C TRP A 259 -4.28 6.14 -18.77
N GLN A 260 -3.87 7.13 -19.56
CA GLN A 260 -4.61 8.39 -19.67
C GLN A 260 -6.00 8.17 -20.26
N GLY A 261 -6.10 7.42 -21.36
CA GLY A 261 -7.40 7.09 -21.96
C GLY A 261 -8.29 6.31 -21.00
N TYR A 262 -7.70 5.52 -20.12
CA TYR A 262 -8.42 4.80 -19.08
C TYR A 262 -8.97 5.72 -17.97
N ILE A 263 -8.11 6.59 -17.43
CA ILE A 263 -8.49 7.62 -16.45
C ILE A 263 -9.63 8.50 -17.00
N ASP A 264 -9.53 8.95 -18.25
CA ASP A 264 -10.56 9.74 -18.93
C ASP A 264 -11.86 8.93 -19.09
N ALA A 265 -11.76 7.64 -19.43
CA ALA A 265 -12.91 6.76 -19.55
C ALA A 265 -13.63 6.52 -18.22
N MET A 266 -12.93 6.60 -17.09
CA MET A 266 -13.52 6.56 -15.75
C MET A 266 -14.05 7.92 -15.27
N GLY A 267 -13.82 9.01 -16.02
CA GLY A 267 -14.21 10.37 -15.61
C GLY A 267 -13.34 10.90 -14.46
N LEU A 268 -12.14 10.35 -14.29
CA LEU A 268 -11.16 10.79 -13.31
C LEU A 268 -10.42 12.04 -13.84
N HIS A 269 -9.80 12.81 -12.94
CA HIS A 269 -9.18 14.12 -13.27
C HIS A 269 -7.65 14.08 -13.29
N GLN A 270 -7.06 12.96 -12.88
CA GLN A 270 -5.63 12.78 -12.84
C GLN A 270 -5.01 12.83 -14.25
N LYS A 271 -3.75 13.25 -14.33
CA LYS A 271 -2.99 13.25 -15.59
C LYS A 271 -1.82 12.30 -15.53
N VAL A 272 -1.61 11.50 -16.56
CA VAL A 272 -0.42 10.66 -16.69
C VAL A 272 0.73 11.52 -17.20
N VAL A 273 1.81 11.63 -16.43
CA VAL A 273 2.96 12.50 -16.72
C VAL A 273 4.27 11.75 -16.53
N SER A 274 5.29 12.15 -17.29
CA SER A 274 6.64 11.67 -17.08
C SER A 274 7.34 12.49 -16.00
N ASN A 275 8.07 11.85 -15.10
CA ASN A 275 8.80 12.51 -14.02
C ASN A 275 10.25 12.00 -13.93
N PRO A 276 11.27 12.83 -14.20
CA PRO A 276 12.68 12.43 -14.09
C PRO A 276 13.16 12.20 -12.66
N ASN A 277 12.41 12.68 -11.67
CA ASN A 277 12.75 12.58 -10.26
C ASN A 277 12.06 11.40 -9.56
N ALA A 278 11.04 10.80 -10.19
CA ALA A 278 10.37 9.63 -9.64
C ALA A 278 11.27 8.40 -9.73
N SER A 279 11.35 7.61 -8.65
CA SER A 279 12.06 6.33 -8.63
C SER A 279 11.18 5.15 -9.05
N SER A 280 9.87 5.30 -8.92
CA SER A 280 8.85 4.32 -9.29
C SER A 280 7.61 5.02 -9.84
N ILE A 281 6.71 4.25 -10.44
CA ILE A 281 5.37 4.76 -10.72
C ILE A 281 4.69 5.12 -9.39
N TYR A 282 4.04 6.27 -9.35
CA TYR A 282 3.47 6.84 -8.12
C TYR A 282 2.11 7.50 -8.38
N ASP A 283 1.15 7.22 -7.50
CA ASP A 283 -0.18 7.82 -7.52
C ASP A 283 -0.21 9.17 -6.78
N GLY A 284 0.07 10.23 -7.52
CA GLY A 284 0.00 11.60 -7.01
C GLY A 284 -1.44 12.10 -6.86
N PRO A 285 -1.66 13.18 -6.09
CA PRO A 285 -3.00 13.75 -5.86
C PRO A 285 -3.72 14.18 -7.15
N ILE A 286 -2.94 14.56 -8.18
CA ILE A 286 -3.41 15.09 -9.46
C ILE A 286 -2.73 14.43 -10.66
N THR A 287 -1.72 13.58 -10.43
CA THR A 287 -0.85 13.04 -11.48
C THR A 287 -0.54 11.57 -11.20
N LEU A 288 -0.59 10.73 -12.23
CA LEU A 288 0.08 9.43 -12.23
C LEU A 288 1.47 9.64 -12.83
N GLU A 289 2.49 9.52 -12.00
CA GLU A 289 3.86 9.86 -12.39
C GLU A 289 4.61 8.63 -12.85
N VAL A 290 5.23 8.71 -14.03
CA VAL A 290 6.01 7.64 -14.64
C VAL A 290 7.48 8.05 -14.71
N PRO A 291 8.42 7.30 -14.12
CA PRO A 291 9.83 7.63 -14.17
C PRO A 291 10.41 7.73 -15.60
N ASP A 292 11.38 8.61 -15.79
CA ASP A 292 12.13 8.72 -17.06
C ASP A 292 13.30 7.73 -17.18
N SER A 293 13.48 6.83 -16.21
CA SER A 293 14.60 5.90 -16.25
C SER A 293 14.41 4.83 -17.35
N SER A 294 15.51 4.33 -17.91
CA SER A 294 15.50 3.38 -19.03
C SER A 294 14.78 2.07 -18.72
N TRP A 295 14.61 1.73 -17.44
CA TRP A 295 13.79 0.59 -17.02
C TRP A 295 12.32 0.76 -17.38
N TYR A 296 11.82 2.00 -17.33
CA TYR A 296 10.43 2.34 -17.65
C TYR A 296 10.22 2.63 -19.14
N ASP A 297 11.27 2.68 -19.97
CA ASP A 297 11.10 2.86 -21.42
C ASP A 297 10.23 1.77 -22.03
N ASN A 298 10.32 0.54 -21.49
CA ASN A 298 9.48 -0.58 -21.88
C ASN A 298 9.16 -1.48 -20.68
N ILE A 299 7.86 -1.66 -20.38
CA ILE A 299 7.40 -2.60 -19.35
C ILE A 299 6.60 -3.73 -20.01
N SER A 300 6.45 -4.87 -19.33
CA SER A 300 5.65 -5.98 -19.89
C SER A 300 4.16 -5.63 -19.93
N LEU A 301 3.42 -6.16 -20.90
CA LEU A 301 1.97 -5.99 -20.96
C LEU A 301 1.28 -6.51 -19.69
N LYS A 302 1.79 -7.60 -19.09
CA LYS A 302 1.36 -8.05 -17.76
C LYS A 302 1.46 -6.92 -16.72
N ARG A 303 2.62 -6.26 -16.63
CA ARG A 303 2.83 -5.16 -15.69
C ARG A 303 1.96 -3.95 -15.98
N VAL A 304 1.68 -3.65 -17.26
CA VAL A 304 0.73 -2.60 -17.65
C VAL A 304 -0.66 -2.84 -17.07
N LEU A 305 -1.17 -4.08 -17.15
CA LEU A 305 -2.50 -4.45 -16.64
C LEU A 305 -2.55 -4.44 -15.12
N GLU A 306 -1.51 -4.95 -14.45
CA GLU A 306 -1.40 -4.90 -12.98
C GLU A 306 -1.45 -3.45 -12.47
N LEU A 307 -0.72 -2.54 -13.08
CA LEU A 307 -0.69 -1.13 -12.67
C LEU A 307 -2.01 -0.40 -12.93
N MET A 308 -2.79 -0.80 -13.93
CA MET A 308 -4.15 -0.27 -14.11
C MET A 308 -5.04 -0.65 -12.93
N VAL A 309 -4.88 -1.85 -12.40
CA VAL A 309 -5.62 -2.34 -11.25
C VAL A 309 -5.14 -1.69 -9.96
N HIS A 310 -3.83 -1.68 -9.74
CA HIS A 310 -3.21 -1.15 -8.52
C HIS A 310 -3.44 0.35 -8.39
N GLU A 311 -2.92 1.14 -9.33
CA GLU A 311 -2.86 2.60 -9.18
C GLU A 311 -4.21 3.26 -9.47
N ILE A 312 -4.88 2.85 -10.55
CA ILE A 312 -6.06 3.57 -11.05
C ILE A 312 -7.31 3.13 -10.29
N TRP A 313 -7.53 1.82 -10.13
CA TRP A 313 -8.70 1.32 -9.42
C TRP A 313 -8.58 1.41 -7.92
N ALA A 314 -7.53 0.83 -7.35
CA ALA A 314 -7.45 0.74 -5.90
C ALA A 314 -7.28 2.12 -5.28
N HIS A 315 -6.60 3.07 -5.94
CA HIS A 315 -6.35 4.40 -5.36
C HIS A 315 -7.23 5.52 -5.94
N TYR A 316 -7.25 5.74 -7.27
CA TYR A 316 -7.97 6.90 -7.83
C TYR A 316 -9.49 6.76 -7.83
N ALA A 317 -10.03 5.59 -8.15
CA ALA A 317 -11.48 5.38 -8.13
C ALA A 317 -12.04 5.61 -6.71
N ASN A 318 -11.37 5.05 -5.70
CA ASN A 318 -11.69 5.27 -4.28
C ASN A 318 -11.62 6.75 -3.88
N GLN A 319 -10.60 7.48 -4.37
CA GLN A 319 -10.47 8.92 -4.11
C GLN A 319 -11.62 9.72 -4.72
N ALA A 320 -12.02 9.41 -5.95
CA ALA A 320 -13.09 10.11 -6.65
C ALA A 320 -14.44 9.94 -5.93
N ILE A 321 -14.76 8.72 -5.51
CA ILE A 321 -15.99 8.42 -4.77
C ILE A 321 -16.01 9.14 -3.42
N SER A 322 -14.86 9.20 -2.73
CA SER A 322 -14.75 9.95 -1.46
C SER A 322 -15.06 11.45 -1.64
N LYS A 323 -14.54 12.06 -2.71
CA LYS A 323 -14.78 13.47 -3.04
C LYS A 323 -16.26 13.73 -3.40
N GLN A 324 -16.93 12.80 -4.07
CA GLN A 324 -18.36 12.91 -4.38
C GLN A 324 -19.23 12.89 -3.13
N ASN A 325 -18.85 12.11 -2.11
CA ASN A 325 -19.58 12.02 -0.85
C ASN A 325 -19.22 13.13 0.16
N ASP A 326 -18.51 14.18 -0.27
CA ASP A 326 -18.10 15.34 0.55
C ASP A 326 -17.30 14.96 1.82
N PHE A 327 -16.57 13.84 1.79
CA PHE A 327 -15.60 13.52 2.82
C PHE A 327 -14.28 14.23 2.50
N SER A 328 -13.94 15.23 3.30
CA SER A 328 -12.73 16.05 3.15
C SER A 328 -11.46 15.36 3.66
N ILE A 329 -11.62 14.28 4.44
CA ILE A 329 -10.52 13.48 4.99
C ILE A 329 -10.21 12.32 4.03
N ARG A 330 -8.96 12.27 3.52
CA ARG A 330 -8.33 10.98 3.19
C ARG A 330 -8.25 10.23 4.51
N TRP A 331 -9.14 9.27 4.77
CA TRP A 331 -9.11 8.61 6.07
C TRP A 331 -7.75 8.01 6.32
N ALA A 332 -7.06 8.52 7.33
CA ALA A 332 -5.70 8.10 7.63
C ALA A 332 -5.63 6.60 8.03
N LYS A 333 -6.77 5.97 8.37
CA LYS A 333 -6.91 4.52 8.61
C LYS A 333 -7.31 3.73 7.35
N ASN A 334 -6.93 4.18 6.15
CA ASN A 334 -7.28 3.50 4.90
C ASN A 334 -6.09 2.82 4.20
N ILE A 335 -4.83 3.02 4.63
CA ILE A 335 -3.68 2.40 3.95
C ILE A 335 -3.83 0.88 3.90
N GLU A 336 -4.20 0.28 5.03
CA GLU A 336 -4.54 -1.13 5.12
C GLU A 336 -5.57 -1.54 4.06
N LYS A 337 -6.64 -0.74 3.90
CA LYS A 337 -7.67 -1.00 2.89
C LYS A 337 -7.17 -0.82 1.47
N GLU A 338 -6.52 0.29 1.16
CA GLU A 338 -6.16 0.69 -0.22
C GLU A 338 -5.10 -0.24 -0.80
N GLU A 339 -4.02 -0.46 -0.05
CA GLU A 339 -2.91 -1.33 -0.46
C GLU A 339 -3.34 -2.81 -0.42
N GLY A 340 -4.10 -3.19 0.61
CA GLY A 340 -4.68 -4.53 0.71
C GLY A 340 -5.59 -4.83 -0.47
N LEU A 341 -6.46 -3.89 -0.85
CA LEU A 341 -7.36 -4.01 -1.98
C LEU A 341 -6.58 -4.08 -3.30
N ALA A 342 -5.57 -3.22 -3.49
CA ALA A 342 -4.72 -3.24 -4.67
C ALA A 342 -4.11 -4.63 -4.91
N ILE A 343 -3.53 -5.23 -3.86
CA ILE A 343 -2.93 -6.56 -3.92
C ILE A 343 -3.98 -7.66 -4.16
N VAL A 344 -5.15 -7.59 -3.50
CA VAL A 344 -6.25 -8.55 -3.73
C VAL A 344 -6.67 -8.54 -5.20
N LEU A 345 -6.84 -7.35 -5.78
CA LEU A 345 -7.25 -7.21 -7.17
C LEU A 345 -6.19 -7.70 -8.16
N GLU A 346 -4.89 -7.44 -7.89
CA GLU A 346 -3.79 -7.98 -8.70
C GLU A 346 -3.86 -9.52 -8.75
N TYR A 347 -4.05 -10.17 -7.60
CA TYR A 347 -4.13 -11.62 -7.55
C TYR A 347 -5.40 -12.18 -8.19
N LEU A 348 -6.53 -11.48 -8.07
CA LEU A 348 -7.76 -11.81 -8.79
C LEU A 348 -7.56 -11.66 -10.31
N LEU A 349 -6.83 -10.63 -10.77
CA LEU A 349 -6.45 -10.48 -12.18
C LEU A 349 -5.57 -11.66 -12.62
N GLU A 350 -4.63 -12.11 -11.78
CA GLU A 350 -3.82 -13.32 -11.99
C GLU A 350 -4.62 -14.64 -12.01
N GLY A 351 -5.93 -14.58 -11.75
CA GLY A 351 -6.83 -15.73 -11.79
C GLY A 351 -6.74 -16.63 -10.56
N LYS A 352 -6.23 -16.12 -9.43
CA LYS A 352 -6.27 -16.83 -8.15
C LYS A 352 -7.66 -16.68 -7.53
N LYS A 353 -8.10 -17.73 -6.81
CA LYS A 353 -9.34 -17.67 -6.02
C LYS A 353 -9.13 -16.85 -4.77
N LEU A 354 -10.16 -16.15 -4.31
CA LEU A 354 -10.05 -15.21 -3.20
C LEU A 354 -9.53 -15.88 -1.92
N ILE A 355 -10.02 -17.07 -1.60
CA ILE A 355 -9.59 -17.83 -0.43
C ILE A 355 -8.09 -18.22 -0.46
N ASP A 356 -7.51 -18.33 -1.66
CA ASP A 356 -6.11 -18.69 -1.87
C ASP A 356 -5.16 -17.48 -1.87
N ILE A 357 -5.70 -16.25 -1.73
CA ILE A 357 -4.94 -15.00 -1.72
C ILE A 357 -4.37 -14.68 -0.33
N LYS A 358 -4.85 -15.34 0.73
CA LYS A 358 -4.29 -15.16 2.08
C LYS A 358 -2.79 -15.42 2.08
N TRP A 359 -2.03 -14.38 2.43
CA TRP A 359 -0.58 -14.44 2.31
C TRP A 359 0.08 -13.45 3.29
N PRO A 360 1.25 -13.79 3.87
CA PRO A 360 2.08 -12.84 4.59
C PRO A 360 2.48 -11.67 3.69
N GLY A 361 2.03 -10.45 3.95
CA GLY A 361 2.56 -9.29 3.23
C GLY A 361 4.08 -9.33 3.20
N TYR A 362 4.71 -8.97 2.07
CA TYR A 362 6.15 -9.20 1.84
C TYR A 362 7.05 -8.75 3.00
N ALA A 363 6.66 -7.69 3.71
CA ALA A 363 7.41 -7.10 4.80
C ALA A 363 7.40 -7.92 6.09
N PHE A 364 6.42 -8.80 6.30
CA PHE A 364 6.21 -9.56 7.55
C PHE A 364 7.49 -10.24 8.09
N PRO A 365 8.20 -11.08 7.31
CA PRO A 365 9.42 -11.74 7.78
C PRO A 365 10.53 -10.77 8.15
N TYR A 366 10.66 -9.66 7.43
CA TYR A 366 11.68 -8.64 7.70
C TYR A 366 11.34 -7.77 8.91
N ILE A 367 10.04 -7.52 9.15
CA ILE A 367 9.55 -6.89 10.39
C ILE A 367 9.82 -7.81 11.58
N LEU A 368 9.49 -9.10 11.45
CA LEU A 368 9.73 -10.11 12.49
C LEU A 368 11.23 -10.26 12.80
N ALA A 369 12.07 -10.29 11.76
CA ALA A 369 13.52 -10.20 11.89
C ALA A 369 13.95 -8.94 12.65
N GLY A 370 13.39 -7.78 12.30
CA GLY A 370 13.51 -6.51 13.00
C GLY A 370 13.18 -6.57 14.50
N GLU A 371 12.20 -7.38 14.87
CA GLU A 371 11.71 -7.51 16.24
C GLU A 371 12.54 -8.50 17.10
N TYR A 372 13.12 -9.54 16.50
CA TYR A 372 13.82 -10.61 17.25
C TYR A 372 15.33 -10.69 17.08
N LEU A 373 15.86 -10.39 15.90
CA LEU A 373 17.26 -10.64 15.58
C LEU A 373 18.17 -9.48 15.94
N SER A 374 19.45 -9.78 16.13
CA SER A 374 20.49 -8.76 16.24
C SER A 374 20.66 -8.00 14.92
N LYS A 375 21.29 -6.83 14.98
CA LYS A 375 21.57 -6.01 13.80
C LYS A 375 22.31 -6.78 12.70
N ASP A 376 23.35 -7.52 13.06
CA ASP A 376 24.21 -8.21 12.08
C ASP A 376 23.48 -9.37 11.41
N GLU A 377 22.67 -10.13 12.17
CA GLU A 377 21.83 -11.20 11.62
C GLU A 377 20.77 -10.67 10.65
N ARG A 378 20.18 -9.50 10.97
CA ARG A 378 19.22 -8.86 10.06
C ARG A 378 19.85 -8.40 8.76
N GLN A 379 21.04 -7.79 8.84
CA GLN A 379 21.77 -7.36 7.64
C GLN A 379 22.13 -8.57 6.78
N ASP A 380 22.62 -9.64 7.39
CA ASP A 380 22.92 -10.89 6.69
C ASP A 380 21.68 -11.44 5.98
N LEU A 381 20.52 -11.45 6.63
CA LEU A 381 19.26 -11.92 6.02
C LEU A 381 18.93 -11.14 4.74
N VAL A 382 19.04 -9.81 4.79
CA VAL A 382 18.72 -8.94 3.64
C VAL A 382 19.76 -9.04 2.52
N ASP A 383 21.04 -9.18 2.85
CA ASP A 383 22.09 -9.40 1.87
C ASP A 383 21.97 -10.77 1.19
N LEU A 384 21.56 -11.79 1.94
CA LEU A 384 21.26 -13.13 1.41
C LEU A 384 20.03 -13.08 0.51
N ARG A 385 18.97 -12.37 0.91
CA ARG A 385 17.77 -12.22 0.08
C ARG A 385 18.07 -11.57 -1.26
N LEU A 386 18.85 -10.49 -1.26
CA LEU A 386 19.30 -9.83 -2.49
C LEU A 386 20.00 -10.81 -3.43
N LYS A 387 20.89 -11.66 -2.90
CA LYS A 387 21.58 -12.68 -3.70
C LYS A 387 20.63 -13.77 -4.21
N MET A 388 19.65 -14.16 -3.39
CA MET A 388 18.60 -15.09 -3.82
C MET A 388 17.78 -14.53 -4.99
N ASP A 389 17.48 -13.23 -5.00
CA ASP A 389 16.75 -12.60 -6.11
C ASP A 389 17.55 -12.47 -7.42
N GLY A 390 18.87 -12.69 -7.39
CA GLY A 390 19.74 -12.68 -8.56
C GLY A 390 19.78 -11.31 -9.28
N ASP A 391 19.65 -11.33 -10.61
CA ASP A 391 19.72 -10.13 -11.46
C ASP A 391 18.44 -9.25 -11.44
N LYS A 392 17.50 -9.49 -10.52
CA LYS A 392 16.22 -8.75 -10.45
C LYS A 392 16.34 -7.31 -9.94
N GLY A 393 17.55 -6.85 -9.62
CA GLY A 393 17.87 -5.44 -9.33
C GLY A 393 17.70 -5.02 -7.87
N ASP A 394 18.20 -3.81 -7.58
CA ASP A 394 18.34 -3.21 -6.24
C ASP A 394 17.00 -2.80 -5.57
N GLU A 395 15.85 -2.99 -6.22
CA GLU A 395 14.55 -2.53 -5.68
C GLU A 395 14.04 -3.39 -4.51
N GLY A 396 14.24 -4.71 -4.54
CA GLY A 396 13.88 -5.61 -3.44
C GLY A 396 14.71 -5.32 -2.19
N HIS A 397 16.03 -5.19 -2.36
CA HIS A 397 16.95 -4.83 -1.28
C HIS A 397 16.63 -3.47 -0.65
N ARG A 398 16.32 -2.44 -1.45
CA ARG A 398 15.87 -1.13 -0.92
C ARG A 398 14.55 -1.21 -0.16
N ARG A 399 13.69 -2.17 -0.50
CA ARG A 399 12.42 -2.43 0.18
C ARG A 399 12.64 -3.14 1.51
N ASP A 400 13.53 -4.12 1.57
CA ASP A 400 13.84 -4.82 2.81
C ASP A 400 14.61 -3.91 3.78
N LEU A 401 15.56 -3.12 3.26
CA LEU A 401 16.20 -2.03 4.00
C LEU A 401 15.21 -0.99 4.54
N ARG A 402 14.05 -0.81 3.89
CA ARG A 402 12.98 0.10 4.36
C ARG A 402 12.29 -0.40 5.61
N VAL A 403 11.94 -1.67 5.60
CA VAL A 403 11.29 -2.33 6.73
C VAL A 403 12.18 -2.26 7.99
N MET A 404 13.49 -2.23 7.80
CA MET A 404 14.50 -2.21 8.86
C MET A 404 14.87 -0.80 9.40
N ARG A 405 14.13 0.27 9.06
CA ARG A 405 14.53 1.68 9.30
C ARG A 405 14.40 2.20 10.75
N GLY A 406 15.10 1.61 11.71
CA GLY A 406 15.32 2.15 13.06
C GLY A 406 16.80 2.40 13.37
N TYR A 407 17.65 2.14 12.39
CA TYR A 407 19.09 2.16 12.49
C TYR A 407 19.69 3.57 12.44
N PRO A 408 20.71 3.95 13.24
CA PRO A 408 21.29 3.29 14.41
C PRO A 408 20.75 3.83 15.74
N LEU A 409 19.84 3.11 16.38
CA LEU A 409 19.82 3.07 17.84
C LEU A 409 19.85 1.60 18.24
N ASP A 410 20.69 1.22 19.19
CA ASP A 410 20.79 -0.17 19.66
C ASP A 410 19.40 -0.65 20.14
N GLY A 411 18.82 -1.64 19.46
CA GLY A 411 17.53 -2.24 19.80
C GLY A 411 16.81 -2.94 18.62
N PRO A 412 15.81 -3.79 18.90
CA PRO A 412 14.88 -4.28 17.89
C PRO A 412 13.94 -3.14 17.50
N TRP A 413 13.93 -2.79 16.21
CA TRP A 413 13.06 -1.75 15.69
C TRP A 413 12.72 -2.08 14.25
N SER A 414 11.43 -2.01 13.92
CA SER A 414 10.90 -2.25 12.59
C SER A 414 9.77 -1.25 12.32
N GLN A 415 9.66 -0.83 11.07
CA GLN A 415 8.53 -0.04 10.63
C GLN A 415 7.36 -0.98 10.31
N ARG A 416 6.18 -0.73 10.91
CA ARG A 416 4.98 -1.58 10.73
C ARG A 416 4.03 -1.14 9.64
N LYS A 417 4.26 0.00 8.97
CA LYS A 417 3.41 0.45 7.86
C LYS A 417 3.25 -0.64 6.80
N ASP A 418 4.35 -1.24 6.36
CA ASP A 418 4.31 -2.24 5.29
C ASP A 418 3.62 -3.56 5.75
N ALA A 419 3.49 -3.80 7.06
CA ALA A 419 2.63 -4.88 7.57
C ALA A 419 1.14 -4.60 7.31
N SER A 420 0.72 -3.33 7.28
CA SER A 420 -0.68 -2.99 7.02
C SER A 420 -1.16 -3.48 5.65
N TYR A 421 -0.25 -3.73 4.71
CA TYR A 421 -0.58 -4.14 3.34
C TYR A 421 -1.06 -5.60 3.37
N GLY A 422 -0.27 -6.48 4.00
CA GLY A 422 -0.63 -7.89 4.20
C GLY A 422 -1.83 -8.07 5.13
N ARG A 423 -1.91 -7.28 6.20
CA ARG A 423 -3.08 -7.27 7.10
C ARG A 423 -4.36 -6.90 6.35
N GLY A 424 -4.26 -5.90 5.47
CA GLY A 424 -5.34 -5.47 4.59
C GLY A 424 -5.84 -6.57 3.67
N VAL A 425 -4.93 -7.25 2.97
CA VAL A 425 -5.26 -8.42 2.14
C VAL A 425 -6.03 -9.46 2.96
N ASN A 426 -5.47 -9.89 4.09
CA ASN A 426 -6.06 -10.94 4.91
C ASN A 426 -7.45 -10.56 5.44
N LYS A 427 -7.62 -9.32 5.93
CA LYS A 427 -8.93 -8.82 6.39
C LYS A 427 -9.95 -8.72 5.27
N ILE A 428 -9.57 -8.21 4.10
CA ILE A 428 -10.48 -8.11 2.94
C ILE A 428 -10.94 -9.51 2.53
N VAL A 429 -10.01 -10.45 2.37
CA VAL A 429 -10.33 -11.85 2.05
C VAL A 429 -11.29 -12.40 3.09
N ASP A 430 -10.98 -12.28 4.39
CA ASP A 430 -11.83 -12.79 5.46
C ASP A 430 -13.23 -12.20 5.46
N LEU A 431 -13.38 -10.90 5.27
CA LEU A 431 -14.69 -10.26 5.27
C LEU A 431 -15.55 -10.73 4.10
N VAL A 432 -14.96 -10.83 2.90
CA VAL A 432 -15.68 -11.24 1.70
C VAL A 432 -16.01 -12.73 1.73
N THR A 433 -15.06 -13.60 2.07
CA THR A 433 -15.32 -15.05 2.12
C THR A 433 -16.30 -15.44 3.23
N ASN A 434 -16.37 -14.67 4.31
CA ASN A 434 -17.37 -14.86 5.37
C ASN A 434 -18.72 -14.17 5.09
N GLY A 435 -18.89 -13.57 3.91
CA GLY A 435 -20.15 -12.92 3.50
C GLY A 435 -20.52 -11.67 4.30
N LYS A 436 -19.54 -11.01 4.93
CA LYS A 436 -19.76 -9.78 5.71
C LYS A 436 -19.86 -8.53 4.85
N CYS A 437 -19.16 -8.51 3.70
CA CYS A 437 -19.25 -7.46 2.69
C CYS A 437 -18.92 -8.04 1.31
N SER A 438 -19.27 -7.31 0.24
CA SER A 438 -18.82 -7.64 -1.12
C SER A 438 -17.48 -6.96 -1.43
N LEU A 439 -16.81 -7.37 -2.52
CA LEU A 439 -15.61 -6.67 -3.00
C LEU A 439 -15.94 -5.23 -3.45
N THR A 440 -17.17 -5.00 -3.95
CA THR A 440 -17.65 -3.70 -4.40
C THR A 440 -17.87 -2.71 -3.24
N ASP A 441 -18.14 -3.20 -2.02
CA ASP A 441 -18.27 -2.36 -0.83
C ASP A 441 -16.98 -1.58 -0.49
N PHE A 442 -15.80 -2.11 -0.84
CA PHE A 442 -14.52 -1.43 -0.59
C PHE A 442 -14.30 -0.18 -1.43
N TYR A 443 -15.19 0.08 -2.39
CA TYR A 443 -15.20 1.25 -3.26
C TYR A 443 -16.17 2.34 -2.79
N LYS A 444 -16.85 2.15 -1.66
CA LYS A 444 -17.65 3.19 -1.01
C LYS A 444 -16.83 4.46 -0.72
N GLY A 445 -15.51 4.34 -0.64
CA GLY A 445 -14.57 5.45 -0.59
C GLY A 445 -13.33 5.07 0.20
N LYS A 446 -12.51 6.06 0.50
CA LYS A 446 -11.30 5.93 1.31
C LYS A 446 -11.67 5.81 2.78
N PHE A 447 -12.43 4.81 3.20
CA PHE A 447 -12.77 4.55 4.61
C PHE A 447 -11.91 3.44 5.21
N SER A 448 -11.95 3.25 6.53
CA SER A 448 -11.33 2.06 7.13
C SER A 448 -12.11 0.80 6.79
N ILE A 449 -11.43 -0.36 6.82
CA ILE A 449 -12.07 -1.67 6.60
C ILE A 449 -13.22 -1.89 7.60
N ASP A 450 -13.03 -1.49 8.86
CA ASP A 450 -14.02 -1.65 9.92
C ASP A 450 -15.27 -0.80 9.67
N ASP A 451 -15.12 0.42 9.14
CA ASP A 451 -16.26 1.29 8.80
C ASP A 451 -17.08 0.73 7.64
N ILE A 452 -16.41 0.13 6.66
CA ILE A 452 -17.05 -0.54 5.53
C ILE A 452 -17.83 -1.77 6.01
N ALA A 453 -17.24 -2.58 6.88
CA ALA A 453 -17.84 -3.81 7.40
C ALA A 453 -18.99 -3.57 8.41
N SER A 454 -19.06 -2.38 9.03
CA SER A 454 -20.02 -2.07 10.08
C SER A 454 -21.32 -1.41 9.59
N TRP A 455 -21.52 -1.29 8.27
CA TRP A 455 -22.68 -0.64 7.64
C TRP A 455 -22.88 0.85 8.00
N ARG A 456 -21.96 1.46 8.77
CA ARG A 456 -21.98 2.89 9.16
C ARG A 456 -22.13 3.81 7.95
N LEU A 457 -21.63 3.37 6.80
CA LEU A 457 -21.55 4.14 5.56
C LEU A 457 -22.82 4.09 4.70
N ASP A 458 -23.74 3.16 4.94
CA ASP A 458 -24.88 2.91 4.06
C ASP A 458 -25.88 4.08 4.00
N ALA A 459 -25.96 4.88 5.07
CA ALA A 459 -26.79 6.08 5.12
C ALA A 459 -26.06 7.33 4.59
N LEU A 460 -24.73 7.27 4.43
CA LEU A 460 -23.87 8.40 4.09
C LEU A 460 -23.51 8.45 2.61
N ILE A 461 -23.58 7.31 1.92
CA ILE A 461 -23.07 7.14 0.57
C ILE A 461 -24.21 6.86 -0.39
N SER A 462 -24.19 7.53 -1.54
CA SER A 462 -25.19 7.29 -2.58
C SER A 462 -25.10 5.84 -3.08
N LYS A 463 -26.26 5.19 -3.28
CA LYS A 463 -26.36 3.83 -3.83
C LYS A 463 -26.10 3.78 -5.34
N GLU A 464 -25.25 4.65 -5.86
CA GLU A 464 -24.84 4.55 -7.26
C GLU A 464 -24.12 3.21 -7.46
N LYS A 465 -24.49 2.52 -8.56
CA LYS A 465 -23.90 1.23 -8.89
C LYS A 465 -22.43 1.43 -9.23
N ILE A 466 -21.55 0.94 -8.36
CA ILE A 466 -20.11 0.92 -8.60
C ILE A 466 -19.82 -0.06 -9.74
N VAL A 467 -19.07 0.38 -10.74
CA VAL A 467 -18.60 -0.48 -11.83
C VAL A 467 -17.64 -1.52 -11.28
N PHE A 468 -17.76 -2.77 -11.72
CA PHE A 468 -16.85 -3.82 -11.28
C PHE A 468 -15.38 -3.44 -11.56
N PRO A 469 -14.52 -3.39 -10.53
CA PRO A 469 -13.18 -2.81 -10.66
C PRO A 469 -12.23 -3.52 -11.62
N LEU A 470 -12.42 -4.82 -11.86
CA LEU A 470 -11.54 -5.54 -12.78
C LEU A 470 -12.07 -5.55 -14.22
N LEU A 471 -13.26 -5.01 -14.48
CA LEU A 471 -13.94 -5.18 -15.76
C LEU A 471 -13.06 -4.86 -16.98
N PHE A 472 -12.36 -3.72 -16.98
CA PHE A 472 -11.56 -3.31 -18.15
C PHE A 472 -10.21 -4.03 -18.26
N PRO A 473 -9.41 -4.18 -17.19
CA PRO A 473 -8.24 -5.06 -17.22
C PRO A 473 -8.57 -6.47 -17.69
N GLU A 474 -9.71 -7.04 -17.25
CA GLU A 474 -10.19 -8.35 -17.69
C GLU A 474 -10.58 -8.38 -19.16
N MET A 475 -11.22 -7.35 -19.68
CA MET A 475 -11.52 -7.26 -21.12
C MET A 475 -10.22 -7.25 -21.95
N LEU A 476 -9.19 -6.49 -21.53
CA LEU A 476 -7.91 -6.45 -22.25
C LEU A 476 -7.19 -7.79 -22.17
N LEU A 477 -7.18 -8.42 -20.99
CA LEU A 477 -6.60 -9.73 -20.79
C LEU A 477 -7.30 -10.78 -21.66
N PHE A 478 -8.63 -10.81 -21.63
CA PHE A 478 -9.41 -11.74 -22.44
C PHE A 478 -9.15 -11.54 -23.94
N MET A 479 -9.14 -10.29 -24.42
CA MET A 479 -8.79 -9.99 -25.82
C MET A 479 -7.35 -10.39 -26.19
N ALA A 480 -6.38 -10.31 -25.27
CA ALA A 480 -5.02 -10.79 -25.51
C ALA A 480 -4.95 -12.31 -25.68
N GLY A 481 -5.86 -13.03 -25.03
CA GLY A 481 -6.03 -14.47 -25.19
C GLY A 481 -6.68 -14.85 -26.51
N VAL A 482 -7.89 -14.33 -26.77
CA VAL A 482 -8.73 -14.80 -27.89
C VAL A 482 -8.61 -13.96 -29.17
N GLY A 483 -8.01 -12.78 -29.09
CA GLY A 483 -8.00 -11.79 -30.16
C GLY A 483 -9.31 -11.00 -30.26
N ARG A 484 -9.23 -9.83 -30.89
CA ARG A 484 -10.37 -8.90 -30.97
C ARG A 484 -11.59 -9.45 -31.72
N GLN A 485 -11.38 -10.27 -32.74
CA GLN A 485 -12.47 -10.81 -33.56
C GLN A 485 -13.37 -11.77 -32.77
N GLU A 486 -12.81 -12.40 -31.75
CA GLU A 486 -13.47 -13.39 -30.90
C GLU A 486 -14.12 -12.76 -29.65
N PHE A 487 -13.99 -11.44 -29.47
CA PHE A 487 -14.55 -10.69 -28.35
C PHE A 487 -16.05 -10.46 -28.53
N THR A 488 -16.87 -11.28 -27.87
CA THR A 488 -18.32 -11.07 -27.72
C THR A 488 -18.71 -10.91 -26.26
N HIS A 489 -19.79 -10.18 -25.99
CA HIS A 489 -20.30 -10.01 -24.63
C HIS A 489 -20.57 -11.36 -23.95
N GLU A 490 -21.23 -12.28 -24.64
CA GLU A 490 -21.55 -13.62 -24.13
C GLU A 490 -20.29 -14.37 -23.70
N ARG A 491 -19.28 -14.47 -24.58
CA ARG A 491 -18.04 -15.20 -24.28
C ARG A 491 -17.24 -14.55 -23.15
N PHE A 492 -17.19 -13.22 -23.14
CA PHE A 492 -16.51 -12.50 -22.07
C PHE A 492 -17.21 -12.71 -20.71
N MET A 493 -18.54 -12.69 -20.67
CA MET A 493 -19.28 -12.94 -19.43
C MET A 493 -19.14 -14.39 -18.97
N THR A 494 -19.13 -15.38 -19.87
CA THR A 494 -18.82 -16.78 -19.52
C THR A 494 -17.44 -16.88 -18.86
N TYR A 495 -16.41 -16.26 -19.47
CA TYR A 495 -15.06 -16.20 -18.88
C TYR A 495 -15.05 -15.60 -17.47
N MET A 496 -15.73 -14.46 -17.27
CA MET A 496 -15.80 -13.78 -15.98
C MET A 496 -16.50 -14.64 -14.92
N GLN A 497 -17.62 -15.27 -15.28
CA GLN A 497 -18.39 -16.16 -14.40
C GLN A 497 -17.57 -17.38 -14.00
N GLU A 498 -16.87 -18.02 -14.94
CA GLU A 498 -16.00 -19.17 -14.66
C GLU A 498 -14.83 -18.78 -13.73
N LYS A 499 -14.14 -17.68 -14.04
CA LYS A 499 -12.99 -17.19 -13.28
C LYS A 499 -13.36 -16.87 -11.83
N TYR A 500 -14.44 -16.10 -11.64
CA TYR A 500 -14.83 -15.58 -10.33
C TYR A 500 -15.93 -16.39 -9.62
N ALA A 501 -16.28 -17.56 -10.15
CA ALA A 501 -17.26 -18.45 -9.52
C ALA A 501 -16.93 -18.68 -8.04
N GLY A 502 -17.90 -18.34 -7.17
CA GLY A 502 -17.81 -18.49 -5.72
C GLY A 502 -17.10 -17.34 -4.98
N ASP A 503 -16.38 -16.46 -5.68
CA ASP A 503 -15.68 -15.32 -5.08
C ASP A 503 -16.46 -14.00 -5.24
N ILE A 504 -17.20 -13.86 -6.35
CA ILE A 504 -17.91 -12.63 -6.71
C ILE A 504 -19.33 -12.98 -7.14
N SER A 505 -20.31 -12.19 -6.68
CA SER A 505 -21.72 -12.43 -7.01
C SER A 505 -21.99 -12.21 -8.50
N GLU A 506 -22.95 -12.96 -9.06
CA GLU A 506 -23.36 -12.74 -10.44
C GLU A 506 -23.92 -11.32 -10.65
N ASP A 507 -24.58 -10.72 -9.66
CA ASP A 507 -25.10 -9.36 -9.75
C ASP A 507 -23.98 -8.31 -9.83
N ASP A 508 -22.88 -8.49 -9.08
CA ASP A 508 -21.70 -7.64 -9.17
C ASP A 508 -21.00 -7.76 -10.54
N LEU A 509 -20.95 -8.97 -11.11
CA LEU A 509 -20.36 -9.24 -12.43
C LEU A 509 -21.26 -8.76 -13.57
N ASN A 510 -22.57 -9.02 -13.47
CA ASN A 510 -23.60 -8.73 -14.47
C ASN A 510 -24.15 -7.32 -14.33
N ASN A 511 -23.32 -6.32 -14.03
CA ASN A 511 -23.73 -4.92 -14.02
C ASN A 511 -23.97 -4.42 -15.47
N ILE A 512 -24.96 -5.04 -16.12
CA ILE A 512 -25.32 -5.01 -17.54
C ILE A 512 -25.75 -3.61 -17.97
N GLU A 513 -26.29 -2.80 -17.06
CA GLU A 513 -26.57 -1.37 -17.32
C GLU A 513 -25.29 -0.59 -17.58
N VAL A 514 -24.20 -0.89 -16.87
CA VAL A 514 -22.88 -0.27 -17.11
C VAL A 514 -22.32 -0.74 -18.46
N ILE A 515 -22.35 -2.05 -18.74
CA ILE A 515 -21.85 -2.57 -20.03
C ILE A 515 -22.67 -1.99 -21.21
N LYS A 516 -23.97 -1.73 -21.02
CA LYS A 516 -24.87 -1.15 -22.04
C LYS A 516 -24.76 0.37 -22.20
N GLU A 517 -24.55 1.12 -21.11
CA GLU A 517 -24.38 2.58 -21.14
C GLU A 517 -22.98 3.02 -21.61
N PHE A 518 -22.05 2.07 -21.77
CA PHE A 518 -20.68 2.36 -22.22
C PHE A 518 -20.59 2.65 -23.74
N SER A 519 -21.04 3.85 -24.11
CA SER A 519 -20.64 4.59 -25.32
C SER A 519 -19.11 4.68 -25.54
N LYS A 520 -18.32 4.31 -24.51
CA LYS A 520 -16.85 4.29 -24.48
C LYS A 520 -16.20 2.97 -24.91
N ILE A 521 -16.95 1.95 -25.37
CA ILE A 521 -16.38 0.79 -26.08
C ILE A 521 -15.48 1.23 -27.25
N LYS A 522 -15.78 2.36 -27.90
CA LYS A 522 -14.91 2.98 -28.91
C LYS A 522 -13.55 3.42 -28.36
N ILE A 523 -13.51 4.00 -27.15
CA ILE A 523 -12.26 4.39 -26.47
C ILE A 523 -11.47 3.12 -26.18
N PHE A 524 -12.13 2.08 -25.67
CA PHE A 524 -11.51 0.79 -25.39
C PHE A 524 -10.96 0.08 -26.65
N ILE A 525 -11.70 0.08 -27.75
CA ILE A 525 -11.23 -0.42 -29.05
C ILE A 525 -10.03 0.40 -29.55
N THR A 526 -10.01 1.70 -29.29
CA THR A 526 -8.88 2.58 -29.65
C THR A 526 -7.66 2.25 -28.79
N MET A 527 -7.84 2.06 -27.49
CA MET A 527 -6.83 1.60 -26.54
C MET A 527 -6.26 0.23 -26.92
N TRP A 528 -7.11 -0.70 -27.38
CA TRP A 528 -6.69 -2.01 -27.85
C TRP A 528 -5.76 -1.93 -29.06
N ARG A 529 -6.05 -1.05 -30.04
CA ARG A 529 -5.21 -0.90 -31.26
C ARG A 529 -3.76 -0.57 -30.94
N ASP A 530 -3.55 0.22 -29.89
CA ASP A 530 -2.21 0.62 -29.44
C ASP A 530 -1.41 -0.58 -28.90
N ILE A 531 -2.08 -1.60 -28.34
CA ILE A 531 -1.46 -2.83 -27.81
C ILE A 531 -1.41 -3.94 -28.87
N GLU A 532 -2.42 -4.02 -29.74
CA GLU A 532 -2.61 -5.09 -30.73
C GLU A 532 -1.39 -5.29 -31.62
N ASN A 533 -0.70 -4.21 -31.99
CA ASN A 533 0.52 -4.24 -32.82
C ASN A 533 1.72 -4.93 -32.14
N TYR A 534 1.65 -5.18 -30.83
CA TYR A 534 2.71 -5.82 -30.05
C TYR A 534 2.38 -7.28 -29.69
N LEU A 535 1.16 -7.73 -29.98
CA LEU A 535 0.77 -9.11 -29.71
C LEU A 535 1.32 -10.05 -30.80
N PRO A 536 1.69 -11.30 -30.45
CA PRO A 536 1.99 -12.32 -31.44
C PRO A 536 0.79 -12.45 -32.39
N ASN A 537 1.05 -12.47 -33.71
CA ASN A 537 0.00 -12.77 -34.67
C ASN A 537 -0.66 -14.10 -34.28
N PRO A 538 -1.98 -14.26 -34.40
CA PRO A 538 -2.67 -15.51 -34.08
C PRO A 538 -2.31 -16.67 -35.02
N ILE A 539 -1.31 -16.50 -35.88
CA ILE A 539 -0.77 -17.46 -36.84
C ILE A 539 0.74 -17.55 -36.58
N ASP A 540 1.13 -18.22 -35.51
CA ASP A 540 2.46 -18.83 -35.34
C ASP A 540 2.34 -20.06 -34.46
#